data_AF-A0A7I8DFY8-F1
#
_entry.id   AF-A0A7I8DFY8-F1
#
_cell.length_a   1.000
_cell.length_b   1.000
_cell.length_c   1.000
_cell.angle_alpha   90.00
_cell.angle_beta   90.00
_cell.angle_gamma   90.00
#
_symmetry.space_group_name_H-M   'P 1'
#
loop_
_entity.id
_entity.type
_entity.pdbx_description
1 polymer ?
#
loop_
_entity_poly.entity_id
_entity_poly.type
_entity_poly.pdbx_seq_one_letter_code
_entity_poly.pdbx_strand_id
1 'polypeptide(L)'
;MLLYNDDLRTAHRLKEWFYEICQSEKYKYQREGFWEWVKTAEKSGIPEFEACAKTYRNWSQGILNAFKYKYTNGPTEGYNNKIKVLKRVSFGMKNFERFRTRIIHSSI
;
A
#
# COMPACT_ATOMS: atom_id res chain seq x y z
N MET A 1 12.13 3.50 26.23
CA MET A 1 11.09 4.38 25.64
C MET A 1 9.75 3.66 25.44
N LEU A 2 9.71 2.45 24.85
CA LEU A 2 8.46 1.66 24.66
C LEU A 2 7.96 0.89 25.91
N LEU A 3 8.69 0.95 27.04
CA LEU A 3 8.31 0.23 28.26
C LEU A 3 7.24 0.95 29.08
N TYR A 4 6.96 2.22 28.78
CA TYR A 4 6.10 3.06 29.61
C TYR A 4 4.61 2.95 29.27
N ASN A 5 4.26 2.47 28.08
CA ASN A 5 2.89 2.35 27.62
C ASN A 5 2.73 1.04 26.83
N ASP A 6 1.82 0.19 27.29
CA ASP A 6 1.61 -1.14 26.72
C ASP A 6 0.94 -1.10 25.33
N ASP A 7 0.12 -0.09 25.05
CA ASP A 7 -0.48 0.13 23.73
C ASP A 7 0.59 0.50 22.71
N LEU A 8 1.50 1.42 23.07
CA LEU A 8 2.62 1.78 22.19
C LEU A 8 3.54 0.60 21.92
N ARG A 9 3.77 -0.25 22.92
CA ARG A 9 4.56 -1.48 22.76
C ARG A 9 3.87 -2.46 21.81
N THR A 10 2.57 -2.65 21.98
CA THR A 10 1.76 -3.56 21.17
C THR A 10 1.66 -3.06 19.72
N ALA A 11 1.39 -1.77 19.53
CA ALA A 11 1.40 -1.09 18.23
C ALA A 11 2.74 -1.26 17.51
N HIS A 12 3.85 -1.00 18.20
CA HIS A 12 5.18 -1.17 17.63
C HIS A 12 5.43 -2.62 17.21
N ARG A 13 5.10 -3.59 18.07
CA ARG A 13 5.23 -5.01 17.77
C ARG A 13 4.42 -5.42 16.55
N LEU A 14 3.16 -4.99 16.46
CA LEU A 14 2.30 -5.29 15.30
C LEU A 14 2.87 -4.70 14.01
N LYS A 15 3.41 -3.47 14.07
CA LYS A 15 4.05 -2.83 12.93
C LYS A 15 5.31 -3.58 12.48
N GLU A 16 6.20 -3.94 13.40
CA GLU A 16 7.42 -4.69 13.06
C GLU A 16 7.11 -6.07 12.50
N TRP A 17 6.18 -6.80 13.11
CA TRP A 17 5.80 -8.13 12.64
C TRP A 17 5.21 -8.09 11.22
N PHE A 18 4.37 -7.10 10.91
CA PHE A 18 3.88 -6.92 9.53
C PHE A 18 5.03 -6.66 8.55
N TYR A 19 6.04 -5.88 8.97
CA TYR A 19 7.19 -5.58 8.14
C TYR A 19 8.04 -6.83 7.84
N GLU A 20 8.25 -7.70 8.84
CA GLU A 20 8.91 -9.00 8.65
C GLU A 20 8.15 -9.89 7.65
N ILE A 21 6.82 -9.92 7.74
CA ILE A 21 5.96 -10.62 6.77
C ILE A 21 6.22 -10.07 5.36
N CYS A 22 6.23 -8.74 5.18
CA CYS A 22 6.45 -8.14 3.87
C CYS A 22 7.86 -8.40 3.31
N GLN A 23 8.89 -8.49 4.15
CA GLN A 23 10.27 -8.71 3.72
C GLN A 23 10.61 -10.17 3.42
N SER A 24 9.79 -11.12 3.86
CA SER A 24 10.02 -12.54 3.58
C SER A 24 9.93 -12.84 2.08
N GLU A 25 10.84 -13.69 1.58
CA GLU A 25 10.80 -14.14 0.17
C GLU A 25 9.80 -15.29 -0.06
N LYS A 26 9.33 -15.93 1.01
CA LYS A 26 8.52 -17.14 0.94
C LYS A 26 7.02 -16.79 0.97
N TYR A 27 6.37 -16.81 -0.18
CA TYR A 27 4.93 -16.51 -0.29
C TYR A 27 4.03 -17.31 0.68
N LYS A 28 4.36 -18.58 0.95
CA LYS A 28 3.62 -19.39 1.93
C LYS A 28 3.61 -18.74 3.32
N TYR A 29 4.79 -18.34 3.79
CA TYR A 29 4.95 -17.62 5.07
C TYR A 29 4.20 -16.29 5.04
N GLN A 30 4.33 -15.53 3.94
CA GLN A 30 3.66 -14.23 3.82
C GLN A 30 2.14 -14.36 3.90
N ARG A 31 1.57 -15.36 3.22
CA ARG A 31 0.13 -15.61 3.21
C ARG A 31 -0.38 -16.04 4.58
N GLU A 32 0.28 -17.01 5.21
CA GLU A 32 -0.12 -17.53 6.53
C GLU A 32 0.06 -16.44 7.60
N GLY A 33 1.22 -15.80 7.64
CA GLY A 33 1.54 -14.71 8.56
C GLY A 33 0.62 -13.50 8.39
N PHE A 34 0.24 -13.12 7.16
CA PHE A 34 -0.72 -12.04 6.93
C PHE A 34 -2.07 -12.31 7.61
N TRP A 35 -2.63 -13.51 7.47
CA TRP A 35 -3.91 -13.84 8.09
C TRP A 35 -3.82 -13.90 9.61
N GLU A 36 -2.71 -14.39 10.14
CA GLU A 36 -2.45 -14.41 11.57
C GLU A 36 -2.30 -13.00 12.14
N TRP A 37 -1.57 -12.14 11.42
CA TRP A 37 -1.41 -10.74 11.75
C TRP A 37 -2.75 -10.00 11.75
N VAL A 38 -3.58 -10.17 10.71
CA VAL A 38 -4.92 -9.54 10.64
C VAL A 38 -5.77 -9.95 11.84
N LYS A 39 -5.82 -11.25 12.18
CA LYS A 39 -6.56 -11.73 13.35
C LYS A 39 -6.05 -11.13 14.66
N THR A 40 -4.74 -10.95 14.79
CA THR A 40 -4.12 -10.39 16.00
C THR A 40 -4.36 -8.89 16.10
N ALA A 41 -4.22 -8.16 14.99
CA ALA A 41 -4.45 -6.72 14.93
C ALA A 41 -5.93 -6.35 15.18
N GLU A 42 -6.88 -7.16 14.70
CA GLU A 42 -8.31 -7.00 15.00
C GLU A 42 -8.68 -7.23 16.48
N LYS A 43 -7.81 -7.92 17.24
CA LYS A 43 -8.01 -8.21 18.66
C LYS A 43 -7.03 -7.45 19.54
N SER A 44 -6.34 -6.45 18.99
CA SER A 44 -5.27 -5.75 19.68
C SER A 44 -5.77 -4.79 20.76
N GLY A 45 -7.05 -4.41 20.74
CA GLY A 45 -7.61 -3.39 21.64
C GLY A 45 -7.22 -1.97 21.27
N ILE A 46 -6.47 -1.78 20.17
CA ILE A 46 -6.02 -0.48 19.68
C ILE A 46 -6.92 -0.10 18.48
N PRO A 47 -7.82 0.89 18.62
CA PRO A 47 -8.82 1.21 17.60
C PRO A 47 -8.23 1.45 16.19
N GLU A 48 -7.06 2.09 16.12
CA GLU A 48 -6.37 2.39 14.86
C GLU A 48 -5.90 1.11 14.15
N PHE A 49 -5.37 0.13 14.90
CA PHE A 49 -4.95 -1.15 14.35
C PHE A 49 -6.14 -2.02 13.97
N GLU A 50 -7.22 -1.99 14.75
CA GLU A 50 -8.44 -2.72 14.41
C GLU A 50 -9.07 -2.20 13.11
N ALA A 51 -9.14 -0.87 12.94
CA ALA A 51 -9.62 -0.26 11.70
C ALA A 51 -8.72 -0.58 10.50
N CYS A 52 -7.39 -0.53 10.71
CA CYS A 52 -6.40 -0.91 9.71
C CYS A 52 -6.57 -2.38 9.29
N ALA A 53 -6.68 -3.30 10.26
CA ALA A 53 -6.83 -4.72 10.02
C ALA A 53 -8.12 -5.08 9.28
N LYS A 54 -9.24 -4.41 9.61
CA LYS A 54 -10.50 -4.53 8.86
C LYS A 54 -10.32 -4.12 7.39
N THR A 55 -9.60 -3.01 7.15
CA THR A 55 -9.28 -2.56 5.80
C THR A 55 -8.42 -3.60 5.07
N TYR A 56 -7.41 -4.15 5.73
CA TYR A 56 -6.52 -5.15 5.14
C TYR A 56 -7.25 -6.46 4.84
N ARG A 57 -8.21 -6.87 5.68
CA ARG A 57 -9.10 -8.00 5.38
C ARG A 57 -9.92 -7.76 4.12
N ASN A 58 -10.53 -6.58 3.99
CA ASN A 58 -11.35 -6.22 2.82
C ASN A 58 -10.52 -6.20 1.52
N TRP A 59 -9.27 -5.74 1.59
CA TRP A 59 -8.36 -5.65 0.44
C TRP A 59 -7.39 -6.84 0.34
N SER A 60 -7.66 -7.93 1.05
CA SER A 60 -6.74 -9.08 1.20
C SER A 60 -6.32 -9.69 -0.12
N GLN A 61 -7.21 -9.75 -1.12
CA GLN A 61 -6.88 -10.27 -2.44
C GLN A 61 -5.76 -9.45 -3.11
N GLY A 62 -5.84 -8.12 -3.07
CA GLY A 62 -4.81 -7.24 -3.65
C GLY A 62 -3.47 -7.35 -2.93
N ILE A 63 -3.51 -7.40 -1.60
CA ILE A 63 -2.32 -7.51 -0.75
C ILE A 63 -1.61 -8.87 -0.98
N LEU A 64 -2.36 -9.97 -0.96
CA LEU A 64 -1.80 -11.30 -1.23
C LEU A 64 -1.24 -11.43 -2.65
N ASN A 65 -1.89 -10.80 -3.63
CA ASN A 65 -1.36 -10.74 -4.99
C ASN A 65 -0.05 -9.95 -5.05
N ALA A 66 0.08 -8.85 -4.30
CA ALA A 66 1.33 -8.09 -4.23
C ALA A 66 2.48 -8.89 -3.58
N PHE A 67 2.19 -9.78 -2.63
CA PHE A 67 3.19 -10.70 -2.08
C PHE A 67 3.60 -11.78 -3.09
N LYS A 68 2.62 -12.33 -3.82
CA LYS A 68 2.86 -13.41 -4.78
C LYS A 68 3.60 -12.93 -6.03
N TYR A 69 3.24 -11.76 -6.52
CA TYR A 69 3.74 -11.21 -7.77
C TYR A 69 4.56 -9.95 -7.48
N LYS A 70 5.83 -9.97 -7.87
CA LYS A 70 6.76 -8.83 -7.71
C LYS A 70 6.50 -7.70 -8.72
N TYR A 71 5.23 -7.41 -9.01
CA TYR A 71 4.86 -6.27 -9.84
C TYR A 71 4.94 -4.99 -9.02
N THR A 72 5.58 -3.98 -9.57
CA THR A 72 5.66 -2.66 -8.96
C THR A 72 4.72 -1.71 -9.70
N ASN A 73 4.08 -0.81 -8.95
CA ASN A 73 3.34 0.30 -9.56
C ASN A 73 4.26 1.40 -10.09
N GLY A 74 5.59 1.23 -10.03
CA GLY A 74 6.58 2.24 -10.40
C GLY A 74 6.39 2.82 -11.80
N PRO A 75 6.19 1.99 -12.85
CA PRO A 75 5.88 2.51 -14.19
C PRO A 75 4.59 3.34 -14.22
N THR A 76 3.52 2.84 -13.60
CA THR A 76 2.22 3.53 -13.52
C THR A 76 2.33 4.87 -12.77
N GLU A 77 3.08 4.90 -11.67
CA GLU A 77 3.39 6.11 -10.92
C GLU A 77 4.22 7.10 -11.74
N GLY A 78 5.19 6.61 -12.52
CA GLY A 78 5.97 7.40 -13.46
C GLY A 78 5.10 8.09 -14.51
N TYR A 79 4.17 7.36 -15.12
CA TYR A 79 3.19 7.94 -16.04
C TYR A 79 2.28 8.96 -15.35
N ASN A 80 1.75 8.63 -14.17
CA ASN A 80 0.93 9.57 -13.40
C ASN A 80 1.69 10.87 -13.07
N ASN A 81 2.99 10.79 -12.77
CA ASN A 81 3.80 11.97 -12.52
C ASN A 81 4.03 12.80 -13.80
N LYS A 82 4.34 12.15 -14.94
CA LYS A 82 4.42 12.84 -16.24
C LYS A 82 3.13 13.58 -16.58
N ILE A 83 1.97 12.95 -16.38
CA ILE A 83 0.65 13.55 -16.61
C ILE A 83 0.44 14.76 -15.69
N LYS A 84 0.81 14.66 -14.40
CA LYS A 84 0.74 15.78 -13.45
C LYS A 84 1.64 16.94 -13.85
N VAL A 85 2.88 16.66 -14.29
CA VAL A 85 3.81 17.69 -14.81
C VAL A 85 3.22 18.36 -16.04
N LEU A 86 2.70 17.58 -16.99
CA LEU A 86 2.06 18.10 -18.20
C LEU A 86 0.88 19.05 -17.88
N LYS A 87 0.03 18.67 -16.91
CA LYS A 87 -1.07 19.52 -16.43
C LYS A 87 -0.57 20.81 -15.79
N ARG A 88 0.53 20.76 -15.03
CA ARG A 88 1.14 21.92 -14.37
C ARG A 88 1.76 22.90 -15.37
N VAL A 89 2.55 22.41 -16.33
CA VAL A 89 3.21 23.24 -17.36
C VAL A 89 2.21 23.89 -18.31
N SER A 90 1.05 23.25 -18.53
CA SER A 90 -0.02 23.79 -19.38
C SER A 90 -0.97 24.77 -18.66
N PHE A 91 -0.78 25.04 -17.36
CA PHE A 91 -1.70 25.82 -16.53
C PHE A 91 -3.16 25.32 -16.60
N GLY A 92 -3.32 24.01 -16.77
CA GLY A 92 -4.61 23.37 -17.01
C GLY A 92 -4.98 23.31 -18.50
N MET A 93 -5.56 22.18 -18.93
CA MET A 93 -6.06 22.01 -20.29
C MET A 93 -7.58 22.07 -20.31
N LYS A 94 -8.14 22.93 -21.16
CA LYS A 94 -9.59 23.10 -21.32
C LYS A 94 -10.25 22.01 -22.17
N ASN A 95 -9.48 21.36 -23.04
CA ASN A 95 -9.97 20.34 -23.97
C ASN A 95 -9.35 18.97 -23.62
N PHE A 96 -10.20 18.02 -23.24
CA PHE A 96 -9.78 16.68 -22.84
C PHE A 96 -9.14 15.90 -23.99
N GLU A 97 -9.65 16.01 -25.22
CA GLU A 97 -9.07 15.33 -26.38
C GLU A 97 -7.63 15.76 -26.61
N ARG A 98 -7.36 17.07 -26.56
CA ARG A 98 -5.98 17.59 -26.68
C ARG A 98 -5.08 17.10 -25.54
N PHE A 99 -5.63 16.99 -24.32
CA PHE A 99 -4.89 16.45 -23.18
C PHE A 99 -4.55 14.97 -23.39
N ARG A 100 -5.54 14.16 -23.77
CA ARG A 100 -5.39 12.74 -24.07
C ARG A 100 -4.34 12.51 -25.17
N THR A 101 -4.42 13.24 -26.28
CA THR A 101 -3.43 13.17 -27.36
C THR A 101 -2.03 13.46 -26.84
N ARG A 102 -1.84 14.52 -26.03
CA ARG A 102 -0.53 14.83 -25.45
C ARG A 102 -0.02 13.73 -24.51
N ILE A 103 -0.88 13.13 -23.70
CA ILE A 103 -0.49 12.01 -22.81
C ILE A 103 0.04 10.84 -23.65
N ILE A 104 -0.71 10.44 -24.68
CA ILE A 104 -0.34 9.33 -25.57
C ILE A 104 1.00 9.62 -26.26
N HIS A 105 1.20 10.83 -26.78
CA HIS A 105 2.46 11.22 -27.43
C HIS A 105 3.66 11.38 -26.48
N SER A 106 3.44 11.70 -25.20
CA SER A 106 4.52 11.83 -24.19
C SER A 106 5.00 10.51 -23.58
N SER A 107 4.35 9.41 -23.99
CA SER A 107 4.56 8.05 -23.47
C SER A 107 5.39 7.15 -24.40
N ILE A 108 5.82 7.68 -25.54
CA ILE A 108 6.82 7.11 -26.47
C ILE A 108 8.14 7.86 -26.23
#